data_AF-A0A5J6HJS5-F1
#
_entry.id   AF-A0A5J6HJS5-F1
#
_cell.length_a   1.000
_cell.length_b   1.000
_cell.length_c   1.000
_cell.angle_alpha   90.00
_cell.angle_beta   90.00
_cell.angle_gamma   90.00
#
_symmetry.space_group_name_H-M   'P 1'
#
loop_
_entity.id
_entity.type
_entity.pdbx_description
1 polymer ?
#
loop_
_entity_poly.entity_id
_entity_poly.type
_entity_poly.pdbx_seq_one_letter_code
_entity_poly.pdbx_strand_id
1 'polypeptide(L)'
;MLRKRSRLIAAPIAAVALTLTVAGYQASASGGTAASGASGASGREAAAPVPCLAGATTLVGDLDGDGRPDKISNPGHTGTRMTVQWGAADGSFGTEHSVGKLLGAKPGEVATAAVADFQQDGTLDMVVNIVKPSGVDDPATARVADYRPGPLKRANLGSARTRHLDIGDSREVKQLRIANYGDDAYPDLAILNNAGDGVWDREVRLTKPGSGPGRYDSDQQYKYGEHGTPAEPPAMPGDGWKRFYQACTA
;
A
#
# COMPACT_ATOMS: atom_id res chain seq x y z
N MET A 1 46.37 -45.94 -11.49
CA MET A 1 47.37 -45.21 -10.66
C MET A 1 48.08 -44.19 -11.53
N LEU A 2 47.96 -42.89 -11.27
CA LEU A 2 48.99 -41.89 -11.55
C LEU A 2 48.58 -40.57 -10.85
N ARG A 3 49.23 -40.25 -9.73
CA ARG A 3 49.06 -38.99 -8.99
C ARG A 3 49.87 -37.90 -9.71
N LYS A 4 49.24 -36.81 -10.17
CA LYS A 4 49.94 -35.58 -10.54
C LYS A 4 49.91 -34.61 -9.36
N ARG A 5 51.09 -34.31 -8.81
CA ARG A 5 51.35 -33.18 -7.92
C ARG A 5 51.72 -31.98 -8.79
N SER A 6 51.04 -30.84 -8.62
CA SER A 6 51.53 -29.55 -9.12
C SER A 6 51.39 -28.50 -8.02
N ARG A 7 52.50 -27.76 -7.84
CA ARG A 7 52.82 -26.88 -6.72
C ARG A 7 52.17 -25.50 -6.92
N LEU A 8 51.67 -24.92 -5.83
CA LEU A 8 51.19 -23.55 -5.75
C LEU A 8 52.40 -22.59 -5.70
N ILE A 9 52.38 -21.53 -6.51
CA ILE A 9 53.30 -20.40 -6.42
C ILE A 9 52.46 -19.18 -6.02
N ALA A 10 52.83 -18.59 -4.88
CA ALA A 10 52.27 -17.34 -4.38
C ALA A 10 52.90 -16.15 -5.12
N ALA A 11 52.09 -15.17 -5.49
CA ALA A 11 52.53 -13.86 -5.99
C ALA A 11 51.97 -12.76 -5.08
N PRO A 12 52.78 -11.78 -4.64
CA PRO A 12 52.30 -10.65 -3.87
C PRO A 12 51.84 -9.54 -4.84
N ILE A 13 50.68 -8.93 -4.58
CA ILE A 13 50.30 -7.66 -5.23
C ILE A 13 50.22 -6.60 -4.14
N ALA A 14 51.04 -5.57 -4.33
CA ALA A 14 51.24 -4.43 -3.44
C ALA A 14 50.00 -3.54 -3.37
N ALA A 15 49.72 -3.04 -2.17
CA ALA A 15 48.74 -2.01 -1.91
C ALA A 15 49.30 -0.63 -2.30
N VAL A 16 48.55 0.11 -3.13
CA VAL A 16 48.82 1.52 -3.43
C VAL A 16 47.86 2.36 -2.58
N ALA A 17 48.41 3.14 -1.67
CA ALA A 17 47.68 4.13 -0.88
C ALA A 17 47.55 5.43 -1.68
N LEU A 18 46.31 5.90 -1.90
CA LEU A 18 46.04 7.23 -2.47
C LEU A 18 45.85 8.23 -1.32
N THR A 19 46.71 9.23 -1.25
CA THR A 19 46.58 10.38 -0.36
C THR A 19 45.69 11.45 -1.00
N LEU A 20 44.55 11.79 -0.40
CA LEU A 20 43.75 12.98 -0.75
C LEU A 20 44.05 14.10 0.25
N THR A 21 44.64 15.17 -0.26
CA THR A 21 44.92 16.43 0.44
C THR A 21 43.66 17.26 0.61
N VAL A 22 43.34 17.63 1.85
CA VAL A 22 42.30 18.60 2.21
C VAL A 22 42.87 20.01 2.01
N ALA A 23 42.28 20.79 1.10
CA ALA A 23 42.52 22.23 1.02
C ALA A 23 41.39 22.95 1.74
N GLY A 24 41.72 23.57 2.89
CA GLY A 24 40.84 24.53 3.55
C GLY A 24 40.92 25.89 2.86
N TYR A 25 39.79 26.58 2.76
CA TYR A 25 39.77 28.01 2.50
C TYR A 25 38.78 28.69 3.44
N GLN A 26 39.27 29.69 4.17
CA GLN A 26 38.51 30.50 5.13
C GLN A 26 37.69 31.59 4.44
N ALA A 27 36.67 32.03 5.18
CA ALA A 27 35.70 33.06 4.83
C ALA A 27 36.30 34.47 4.73
N SER A 28 35.68 35.31 3.90
CA SER A 28 35.72 36.77 4.04
C SER A 28 34.32 37.32 3.86
N ALA A 29 33.87 38.14 4.81
CA ALA A 29 32.67 38.97 4.68
C ALA A 29 33.06 40.36 4.14
N SER A 30 32.30 40.89 3.18
CA SER A 30 32.25 42.33 2.94
C SER A 30 30.98 42.73 2.16
N GLY A 31 30.20 43.62 2.77
CA GLY A 31 29.54 44.78 2.15
C GLY A 31 28.54 44.57 1.01
N GLY A 32 27.26 44.83 1.28
CA GLY A 32 26.21 44.91 0.26
C GLY A 32 26.22 46.20 -0.57
N THR A 33 25.55 46.18 -1.72
CA THR A 33 24.33 46.95 -2.02
C THR A 33 23.79 46.60 -3.42
N ALA A 34 22.46 46.41 -3.48
CA ALA A 34 21.51 46.72 -4.55
C ALA A 34 21.53 45.98 -5.91
N ALA A 35 20.49 45.13 -6.04
CA ALA A 35 19.52 45.03 -7.14
C ALA A 35 19.97 44.58 -8.54
N SER A 36 19.57 43.36 -8.93
CA SER A 36 18.53 43.17 -9.95
C SER A 36 18.17 41.68 -10.13
N GLY A 37 16.87 41.40 -10.12
CA GLY A 37 16.22 40.47 -11.05
C GLY A 37 16.47 38.96 -10.93
N ALA A 38 15.34 38.26 -10.71
CA ALA A 38 15.02 36.92 -11.23
C ALA A 38 15.33 35.68 -10.37
N SER A 39 14.20 35.12 -9.90
CA SER A 39 13.83 33.70 -9.93
C SER A 39 14.75 32.71 -9.23
N GLY A 40 14.36 32.39 -7.99
CA GLY A 40 14.81 31.20 -7.29
C GLY A 40 13.86 30.85 -6.15
N ALA A 41 12.54 30.94 -6.37
CA ALA A 41 11.60 30.25 -5.49
C ALA A 41 11.80 28.75 -5.74
N SER A 42 12.78 28.17 -5.04
CA SER A 42 12.81 26.74 -4.77
C SER A 42 11.51 26.44 -4.03
N GLY A 43 10.49 26.04 -4.80
CA GLY A 43 9.25 25.52 -4.29
C GLY A 43 9.61 24.26 -3.52
N ARG A 44 9.76 24.41 -2.20
CA ARG A 44 9.66 23.29 -1.29
C ARG A 44 8.22 22.83 -1.43
N GLU A 45 7.99 21.80 -2.24
CA GLU A 45 6.72 21.06 -2.22
C GLU A 45 6.38 20.85 -0.75
N ALA A 46 5.24 21.39 -0.32
CA ALA A 46 4.74 21.13 1.00
C ALA A 46 4.63 19.61 1.12
N ALA A 47 5.26 19.02 2.12
CA ALA A 47 5.20 17.58 2.32
C ALA A 47 3.72 17.18 2.40
N ALA A 48 3.34 16.14 1.65
CA ALA A 48 1.98 15.64 1.65
C ALA A 48 1.53 15.35 3.10
N PRO A 49 0.27 15.64 3.44
CA PRO A 49 -0.23 15.43 4.79
C PRO A 49 -0.14 13.95 5.17
N VAL A 50 0.50 13.67 6.31
CA VAL A 50 0.65 12.32 6.84
C VAL A 50 -0.74 11.71 7.12
N PRO A 51 -1.05 10.51 6.61
CA PRO A 51 -2.35 9.89 6.85
C PRO A 51 -2.64 9.66 8.35
N CYS A 52 -3.88 9.90 8.76
CA CYS A 52 -4.31 9.83 10.15
C CYS A 52 -5.78 9.38 10.29
N LEU A 53 -6.15 8.92 11.49
CA LEU A 53 -7.50 8.47 11.82
C LEU A 53 -8.37 9.64 12.30
N ALA A 54 -9.43 9.94 11.55
CA ALA A 54 -10.47 10.90 11.94
C ALA A 54 -11.67 10.24 12.63
N GLY A 55 -11.60 8.93 12.88
CA GLY A 55 -12.62 8.14 13.55
C GLY A 55 -12.29 6.65 13.47
N ALA A 56 -13.15 5.80 14.05
CA ALA A 56 -12.92 4.35 14.05
C ALA A 56 -12.81 3.78 12.62
N THR A 57 -13.63 4.25 11.69
CA THR A 57 -13.72 3.76 10.31
C THR A 57 -13.36 4.82 9.27
N THR A 58 -12.62 5.87 9.67
CA THR A 58 -12.31 7.01 8.79
C THR A 58 -10.83 7.31 8.80
N LEU A 59 -10.21 7.20 7.63
CA LEU A 59 -8.84 7.61 7.35
C LEU A 59 -8.87 8.96 6.62
N VAL A 60 -7.96 9.86 6.97
CA VAL A 60 -7.70 11.10 6.26
C VAL A 60 -6.27 11.08 5.77
N GLY A 61 -6.04 11.34 4.48
CA GLY A 61 -4.72 11.31 3.86
C GLY A 61 -4.81 11.62 2.38
N ASP A 62 -3.70 12.04 1.77
CA ASP A 62 -3.66 12.38 0.34
C ASP A 62 -3.67 11.09 -0.51
N LEU A 63 -4.77 10.83 -1.20
CA LEU A 63 -4.95 9.65 -2.04
C LEU A 63 -4.63 9.93 -3.51
N ASP A 64 -4.81 11.18 -3.96
CA ASP A 64 -4.63 11.56 -5.36
C ASP A 64 -3.35 12.36 -5.67
N GLY A 65 -2.53 12.61 -4.65
CA GLY A 65 -1.22 13.23 -4.74
C GLY A 65 -1.28 14.72 -5.00
N ASP A 66 -2.37 15.39 -4.65
CA ASP A 66 -2.56 16.82 -4.90
C ASP A 66 -2.08 17.71 -3.74
N GLY A 67 -1.55 17.10 -2.68
CA GLY A 67 -1.05 17.73 -1.47
C GLY A 67 -2.14 18.10 -0.46
N ARG A 68 -3.41 17.74 -0.69
CA ARG A 68 -4.54 17.98 0.22
C ARG A 68 -5.04 16.66 0.80
N PRO A 69 -5.45 16.64 2.08
CA PRO A 69 -6.00 15.43 2.65
C PRO A 69 -7.34 15.09 2.00
N ASP A 70 -7.50 13.83 1.60
CA ASP A 70 -8.79 13.23 1.24
C ASP A 70 -9.36 12.47 2.43
N LYS A 71 -10.68 12.28 2.46
CA LYS A 71 -11.36 11.50 3.50
C LYS A 71 -11.86 10.17 2.94
N ILE A 72 -11.41 9.08 3.53
CA ILE A 72 -11.78 7.71 3.18
C ILE A 72 -12.58 7.09 4.32
N SER A 73 -13.79 6.63 4.03
CA SER A 73 -14.64 5.90 4.99
C SER A 73 -14.70 4.42 4.63
N ASN A 74 -14.44 3.53 5.59
CA ASN A 74 -14.51 2.07 5.43
C ASN A 74 -15.40 1.44 6.52
N PRO A 75 -16.74 1.51 6.37
CA PRO A 75 -17.66 0.99 7.37
C PRO A 75 -17.41 -0.49 7.68
N GLY A 76 -17.19 -0.82 8.95
CA GLY A 76 -16.95 -2.20 9.40
C GLY A 76 -15.60 -2.79 9.00
N HIS A 77 -14.69 -1.99 8.43
CA HIS A 77 -13.35 -2.42 7.97
C HIS A 77 -13.35 -3.57 6.96
N THR A 78 -14.47 -3.87 6.32
CA THR A 78 -14.62 -5.00 5.39
C THR A 78 -14.04 -4.71 4.00
N GLY A 79 -13.81 -3.42 3.70
CA GLY A 79 -13.44 -2.95 2.37
C GLY A 79 -14.63 -2.80 1.42
N THR A 80 -15.84 -3.16 1.85
CA THR A 80 -17.07 -2.97 1.08
C THR A 80 -17.75 -1.66 1.46
N ARG A 81 -18.52 -1.07 0.54
CA ARG A 81 -19.20 0.24 0.74
C ARG A 81 -18.26 1.39 1.12
N MET A 82 -16.98 1.27 0.79
CA MET A 82 -16.00 2.32 1.03
C MET A 82 -16.35 3.57 0.21
N THR A 83 -16.12 4.74 0.79
CA THR A 83 -16.33 6.04 0.14
C THR A 83 -15.09 6.92 0.23
N VAL A 84 -14.95 7.83 -0.73
CA VAL A 84 -13.91 8.87 -0.77
C VAL A 84 -14.58 10.23 -0.95
N GLN A 85 -14.14 11.22 -0.17
CA GLN A 85 -14.43 12.63 -0.38
C GLN A 85 -13.11 13.36 -0.62
N TRP A 86 -13.00 13.99 -1.79
CA TRP A 86 -11.78 14.68 -2.20
C TRP A 86 -11.57 15.98 -1.41
N GLY A 87 -10.33 16.25 -1.01
CA GLY A 87 -9.93 17.48 -0.35
C GLY A 87 -9.99 18.70 -1.28
N ALA A 88 -10.47 19.82 -0.75
CA ALA A 88 -10.48 21.12 -1.42
C ALA A 88 -9.40 22.05 -0.85
N ALA A 89 -9.05 23.09 -1.60
CA ALA A 89 -8.01 24.05 -1.21
C ALA A 89 -8.35 24.86 0.05
N ASP A 90 -9.64 24.95 0.41
CA ASP A 90 -10.12 25.60 1.63
C ASP A 90 -10.13 24.66 2.85
N GLY A 91 -9.65 23.41 2.70
CA GLY A 91 -9.64 22.39 3.74
C GLY A 91 -10.97 21.65 3.92
N SER A 92 -11.99 21.95 3.11
CA SER A 92 -13.25 21.22 3.11
C SER A 92 -13.14 19.90 2.34
N PHE A 93 -14.09 18.99 2.60
CA PHE A 93 -14.26 17.76 1.83
C PHE A 93 -15.42 17.91 0.86
N GLY A 94 -15.20 17.55 -0.40
CA GLY A 94 -16.21 17.60 -1.45
C GLY A 94 -17.27 16.50 -1.34
N THR A 95 -18.01 16.30 -2.43
CA THR A 95 -19.04 15.27 -2.53
C THR A 95 -18.50 13.87 -2.24
N GLU A 96 -19.31 13.06 -1.58
CA GLU A 96 -18.98 11.65 -1.35
C GLU A 96 -19.09 10.81 -2.63
N HIS A 97 -18.03 10.07 -2.92
CA HIS A 97 -17.96 9.13 -4.03
C HIS A 97 -17.85 7.69 -3.52
N SER A 98 -18.72 6.80 -4.02
CA SER A 98 -18.56 5.37 -3.80
C SER A 98 -17.30 4.86 -4.52
N VAL A 99 -16.43 4.16 -3.80
CA VAL A 99 -15.25 3.50 -4.37
C VAL A 99 -15.66 2.52 -5.47
N GLY A 100 -16.71 1.73 -5.27
CA GLY A 100 -17.19 0.78 -6.28
C GLY A 100 -17.61 1.46 -7.58
N LYS A 101 -18.22 2.65 -7.50
CA LYS A 101 -18.57 3.43 -8.69
C LYS A 101 -17.33 3.95 -9.41
N LEU A 102 -16.35 4.48 -8.67
CA LEU A 102 -15.07 4.95 -9.24
C LEU A 102 -14.31 3.80 -9.92
N LEU A 103 -14.32 2.60 -9.33
CA LEU A 103 -13.70 1.41 -9.90
C LEU A 103 -14.47 0.84 -11.11
N GLY A 104 -15.66 1.36 -11.42
CA GLY A 104 -16.49 0.90 -12.53
C GLY A 104 -17.13 -0.46 -12.26
N ALA A 105 -17.54 -0.74 -11.02
CA ALA A 105 -18.35 -1.91 -10.70
C ALA A 105 -19.70 -1.84 -11.43
N LYS A 106 -20.07 -2.95 -12.09
CA LYS A 106 -21.30 -3.11 -12.86
C LYS A 106 -22.44 -3.62 -11.96
N PRO A 107 -23.71 -3.52 -12.40
CA PRO A 107 -24.82 -4.13 -11.67
C PRO A 107 -24.57 -5.62 -11.37
N GLY A 108 -24.73 -6.00 -10.10
CA GLY A 108 -24.46 -7.35 -9.61
C GLY A 108 -22.99 -7.65 -9.28
N GLU A 109 -22.06 -6.74 -9.56
CA GLU A 109 -20.68 -6.84 -9.06
C GLU A 109 -20.55 -6.21 -7.67
N VAL A 110 -19.66 -6.77 -6.87
CA VAL A 110 -19.23 -6.23 -5.59
C VAL A 110 -17.79 -5.76 -5.74
N ALA A 111 -17.56 -4.49 -5.42
CA ALA A 111 -16.23 -3.94 -5.26
C ALA A 111 -15.83 -3.97 -3.78
N THR A 112 -14.64 -4.50 -3.52
CA THR A 112 -13.99 -4.53 -2.22
C THR A 112 -12.63 -3.88 -2.36
N ALA A 113 -12.21 -3.10 -1.36
CA ALA A 113 -10.91 -2.47 -1.38
C ALA A 113 -10.27 -2.37 0.00
N ALA A 114 -8.95 -2.28 0.03
CA ALA A 114 -8.18 -1.93 1.22
C ALA A 114 -7.26 -0.75 0.89
N VAL A 115 -7.17 0.23 1.79
CA VAL A 115 -6.35 1.43 1.62
C VAL A 115 -5.33 1.48 2.74
N ALA A 116 -4.06 1.60 2.38
CA ALA A 116 -2.97 1.87 3.31
C ALA A 116 -1.73 2.35 2.53
N ASP A 117 -0.74 2.87 3.23
CA ASP A 117 0.60 3.10 2.69
C ASP A 117 1.39 1.80 2.82
N PHE A 118 1.19 0.89 1.86
CA PHE A 118 1.81 -0.43 1.89
C PHE A 118 3.31 -0.33 1.60
N GLN A 119 3.74 0.70 0.88
CA GLN A 119 5.15 0.89 0.53
C GLN A 119 5.96 1.55 1.65
N GLN A 120 5.29 2.22 2.59
CA GLN A 120 5.87 3.22 3.49
C GLN A 120 6.54 4.37 2.73
N ASP A 121 5.95 4.78 1.60
CA ASP A 121 6.48 5.89 0.77
C ASP A 121 5.80 7.23 1.04
N GLY A 122 4.87 7.27 2.02
CA GLY A 122 4.13 8.46 2.42
C GLY A 122 2.86 8.68 1.60
N THR A 123 2.59 7.86 0.59
CA THR A 123 1.38 7.95 -0.25
C THR A 123 0.44 6.81 0.07
N LEU A 124 -0.87 7.08 0.11
CA LEU A 124 -1.84 6.00 0.23
C LEU A 124 -1.95 5.21 -1.07
N ASP A 125 -1.90 3.88 -0.93
CA ASP A 125 -2.17 2.93 -2.01
C ASP A 125 -3.52 2.26 -1.82
N MET A 126 -3.89 1.43 -2.80
CA MET A 126 -5.12 0.66 -2.74
C MET A 126 -4.96 -0.76 -3.30
N VAL A 127 -5.45 -1.75 -2.57
CA VAL A 127 -5.79 -3.06 -3.15
C VAL A 127 -7.25 -3.05 -3.51
N VAL A 128 -7.60 -3.49 -4.72
CA VAL A 128 -8.98 -3.51 -5.21
C VAL A 128 -9.34 -4.87 -5.77
N ASN A 129 -10.57 -5.28 -5.50
CA ASN A 129 -11.18 -6.46 -6.07
C ASN A 129 -12.57 -6.11 -6.60
N ILE A 130 -12.91 -6.59 -7.81
CA ILE A 130 -14.27 -6.54 -8.33
C ILE A 130 -14.66 -7.92 -8.81
N VAL A 131 -15.70 -8.49 -8.21
CA VAL A 131 -16.22 -9.81 -8.54
C VAL A 131 -17.73 -9.76 -8.68
N LYS A 132 -18.28 -10.51 -9.63
CA LYS A 132 -19.71 -10.82 -9.63
C LYS A 132 -19.88 -12.06 -8.76
N PRO A 133 -20.46 -11.96 -7.55
CA PRO A 133 -20.56 -13.11 -6.65
C PRO A 133 -21.28 -14.27 -7.34
N SER A 134 -20.79 -15.49 -7.15
CA SER A 134 -21.42 -16.70 -7.68
C SER A 134 -22.81 -16.92 -7.07
N GLY A 135 -22.98 -16.48 -5.82
CA GLY A 135 -24.21 -16.67 -5.03
C GLY A 135 -24.41 -18.12 -4.55
N VAL A 136 -23.42 -19.00 -4.75
CA VAL A 136 -23.47 -20.44 -4.49
C VAL A 136 -22.14 -20.94 -3.91
N ASP A 137 -21.90 -22.24 -4.01
CA ASP A 137 -20.76 -22.97 -3.45
C ASP A 137 -19.44 -22.58 -4.15
N ASP A 138 -19.37 -22.75 -5.47
CA ASP A 138 -18.16 -22.49 -6.24
C ASP A 138 -17.75 -21.00 -6.24
N PRO A 139 -16.45 -20.68 -6.12
CA PRO A 139 -15.99 -19.30 -6.15
C PRO A 139 -16.06 -18.71 -7.57
N ALA A 140 -16.53 -17.47 -7.69
CA ALA A 140 -16.35 -16.70 -8.92
C ALA A 140 -14.94 -16.08 -9.00
N THR A 141 -14.39 -16.05 -10.20
CA THR A 141 -13.15 -15.31 -10.50
C THR A 141 -13.42 -13.81 -10.56
N ALA A 142 -12.54 -13.03 -9.97
CA ALA A 142 -12.61 -11.58 -10.01
C ALA A 142 -12.30 -11.02 -11.40
N ARG A 143 -13.05 -10.00 -11.81
CA ARG A 143 -12.76 -9.22 -13.02
C ARG A 143 -11.56 -8.29 -12.81
N VAL A 144 -11.35 -7.84 -11.58
CA VAL A 144 -10.26 -6.95 -11.17
C VAL A 144 -9.72 -7.48 -9.85
N ALA A 145 -8.41 -7.65 -9.73
CA ALA A 145 -7.71 -8.01 -8.50
C ALA A 145 -6.34 -7.32 -8.52
N ASP A 146 -6.31 -6.02 -8.24
CA ASP A 146 -5.11 -5.20 -8.43
C ASP A 146 -4.58 -4.65 -7.10
N TYR A 147 -3.26 -4.57 -7.00
CA TYR A 147 -2.57 -3.60 -6.15
C TYR A 147 -2.25 -2.34 -6.96
N ARG A 148 -2.57 -1.18 -6.39
CA ARG A 148 -2.46 0.14 -7.03
C ARG A 148 -1.69 1.06 -6.10
N PRO A 149 -0.37 1.18 -6.28
CA PRO A 149 0.43 2.16 -5.56
C PRO A 149 -0.06 3.58 -5.83
N GLY A 150 -0.02 4.44 -4.82
CA GLY A 150 -0.34 5.85 -4.97
C GLY A 150 0.67 6.61 -5.84
N PRO A 151 0.30 7.84 -6.27
CA PRO A 151 -1.03 8.46 -6.11
C PRO A 151 -2.07 7.89 -7.09
N LEU A 152 -3.36 7.99 -6.73
CA LEU A 152 -4.48 7.44 -7.50
C LEU A 152 -5.30 8.49 -8.22
N LYS A 153 -5.70 8.22 -9.46
CA LYS A 153 -6.52 9.16 -10.24
C LYS A 153 -7.94 9.29 -9.67
N ARG A 154 -8.40 10.52 -9.38
CA ARG A 154 -9.78 10.79 -8.92
C ARG A 154 -10.88 10.14 -9.77
N ALA A 155 -10.68 10.10 -11.08
CA ALA A 155 -11.71 9.64 -12.02
C ALA A 155 -12.02 8.14 -11.90
N ASN A 156 -11.03 7.31 -11.53
CA ASN A 156 -11.19 5.85 -11.57
C ASN A 156 -10.34 5.05 -10.57
N LEU A 157 -9.68 5.73 -9.61
CA LEU A 157 -8.74 5.14 -8.67
C LEU A 157 -7.65 4.30 -9.35
N GLY A 158 -7.25 4.71 -10.56
CA GLY A 158 -6.20 4.05 -11.33
C GLY A 158 -4.81 4.52 -10.90
N SER A 159 -3.83 3.60 -10.94
CA SER A 159 -2.42 3.88 -10.66
C SER A 159 -1.56 3.67 -11.91
N ALA A 160 -0.47 4.45 -12.02
CA ALA A 160 0.55 4.26 -13.04
C ALA A 160 1.36 2.96 -12.86
N ARG A 161 1.39 2.41 -11.64
CA ARG A 161 2.17 1.23 -11.27
C ARG A 161 1.28 0.04 -10.87
N THR A 162 0.08 -0.01 -11.45
CA THR A 162 -0.90 -1.09 -11.18
C THR A 162 -0.27 -2.46 -11.41
N ARG A 163 -0.50 -3.39 -10.48
CA ARG A 163 -0.04 -4.78 -10.54
C ARG A 163 -1.18 -5.72 -10.17
N HIS A 164 -1.40 -6.75 -10.99
CA HIS A 164 -2.33 -7.84 -10.68
C HIS A 164 -1.89 -8.67 -9.45
N LEU A 165 -2.84 -9.05 -8.61
CA LEU A 165 -2.70 -9.94 -7.46
C LEU A 165 -3.51 -11.22 -7.67
N ASP A 166 -3.07 -12.31 -7.05
CA ASP A 166 -3.70 -13.64 -7.16
C ASP A 166 -4.98 -13.82 -6.30
N ILE A 167 -5.37 -12.81 -5.52
CA ILE A 167 -6.41 -12.87 -4.49
C ILE A 167 -7.82 -13.19 -5.03
N GLY A 168 -8.04 -13.04 -6.33
CA GLY A 168 -9.33 -13.26 -6.98
C GLY A 168 -9.28 -14.25 -8.14
N ASP A 169 -8.14 -14.93 -8.36
CA ASP A 169 -7.95 -15.80 -9.52
C ASP A 169 -8.67 -17.15 -9.37
N SER A 170 -8.67 -17.68 -8.15
CA SER A 170 -9.24 -19.00 -7.80
C SER A 170 -10.18 -18.97 -6.59
N ARG A 171 -10.37 -17.79 -6.00
CA ARG A 171 -11.15 -17.57 -4.78
C ARG A 171 -12.04 -16.36 -4.98
N GLU A 172 -13.19 -16.37 -4.32
CA GLU A 172 -14.12 -15.24 -4.36
C GLU A 172 -13.95 -14.36 -3.12
N VAL A 173 -13.28 -13.22 -3.29
CA VAL A 173 -13.04 -12.24 -2.22
C VAL A 173 -14.37 -11.70 -1.69
N LYS A 174 -14.58 -11.87 -0.38
CA LYS A 174 -15.69 -11.29 0.39
C LYS A 174 -15.30 -10.02 1.12
N GLN A 175 -14.08 -9.95 1.66
CA GLN A 175 -13.57 -8.81 2.41
C GLN A 175 -12.07 -8.62 2.18
N LEU A 176 -11.63 -7.36 2.21
CA LEU A 176 -10.22 -6.98 2.24
C LEU A 176 -10.00 -6.10 3.46
N ARG A 177 -9.07 -6.51 4.32
CA ARG A 177 -8.77 -5.78 5.56
C ARG A 177 -7.28 -5.53 5.68
N ILE A 178 -6.97 -4.38 6.26
CA ILE A 178 -5.60 -4.10 6.72
C ILE A 178 -5.32 -4.96 7.95
N ALA A 179 -4.14 -5.56 7.98
CA ALA A 179 -3.67 -6.42 9.04
C ALA A 179 -2.23 -6.05 9.42
N ASN A 180 -1.78 -6.53 10.59
CA ASN A 180 -0.40 -6.45 11.01
C ASN A 180 0.06 -7.87 11.38
N TYR A 181 0.58 -8.61 10.42
CA TYR A 181 1.04 -9.98 10.59
C TYR A 181 2.56 -10.02 10.64
N GLY A 182 3.09 -10.11 11.86
CA GLY A 182 4.54 -10.12 12.08
C GLY A 182 5.07 -8.89 12.81
N ASP A 183 4.18 -7.96 13.17
CA ASP A 183 4.49 -6.76 13.95
C ASP A 183 5.58 -5.89 13.31
N ASP A 184 5.50 -5.71 12.00
CA ASP A 184 6.37 -4.82 11.25
C ASP A 184 5.69 -3.50 10.88
N ALA A 185 6.44 -2.62 10.22
CA ALA A 185 5.95 -1.29 9.85
C ALA A 185 5.05 -1.31 8.60
N TYR A 186 4.90 -2.45 7.93
CA TYR A 186 4.24 -2.54 6.65
C TYR A 186 2.81 -3.09 6.83
N PRO A 187 1.78 -2.34 6.43
CA PRO A 187 0.42 -2.84 6.43
C PRO A 187 0.32 -4.14 5.60
N ASP A 188 -0.21 -5.21 6.19
CA ASP A 188 -0.48 -6.46 5.49
C ASP A 188 -1.93 -6.53 5.02
N LEU A 189 -2.22 -7.51 4.18
CA LEU A 189 -3.56 -7.76 3.68
C LEU A 189 -4.11 -9.06 4.26
N ALA A 190 -5.26 -8.98 4.92
CA ALA A 190 -6.11 -10.13 5.22
C ALA A 190 -7.29 -10.16 4.25
N ILE A 191 -7.56 -11.33 3.68
CA ILE A 191 -8.56 -11.53 2.66
C ILE A 191 -9.52 -12.61 3.17
N LEU A 192 -10.80 -12.28 3.32
CA LEU A 192 -11.82 -13.30 3.55
C LEU A 192 -12.32 -13.77 2.19
N ASN A 193 -12.27 -15.06 1.90
CA ASN A 193 -12.78 -15.61 0.65
C ASN A 193 -13.85 -16.68 0.88
N ASN A 194 -14.70 -16.86 -0.14
CA ASN A 194 -15.26 -18.17 -0.42
C ASN A 194 -14.23 -18.97 -1.24
N ALA A 195 -13.83 -20.14 -0.73
CA ALA A 195 -12.86 -21.03 -1.35
C ALA A 195 -13.52 -22.16 -2.17
N GLY A 196 -14.85 -22.34 -2.04
CA GLY A 196 -15.58 -23.47 -2.62
C GLY A 196 -15.91 -24.55 -1.59
N ASP A 197 -16.81 -25.46 -1.96
CA ASP A 197 -17.21 -26.64 -1.19
C ASP A 197 -17.63 -26.36 0.27
N GLY A 198 -18.29 -25.21 0.50
CA GLY A 198 -18.76 -24.74 1.79
C GLY A 198 -17.66 -24.15 2.69
N VAL A 199 -16.45 -23.97 2.16
CA VAL A 199 -15.30 -23.46 2.90
C VAL A 199 -15.12 -21.96 2.66
N TRP A 200 -15.05 -21.22 3.76
CA TRP A 200 -14.52 -19.85 3.73
C TRP A 200 -13.12 -19.86 4.35
N ASP A 201 -12.20 -19.12 3.75
CA ASP A 201 -10.84 -19.00 4.28
C ASP A 201 -10.45 -17.54 4.52
N ARG A 202 -9.56 -17.35 5.50
CA ARG A 202 -8.78 -16.13 5.65
C ARG A 202 -7.43 -16.40 5.01
N GLU A 203 -7.19 -15.75 3.87
CA GLU A 203 -5.87 -15.68 3.29
C GLU A 203 -5.11 -14.44 3.75
N VAL A 204 -3.78 -14.54 3.71
CA VAL A 204 -2.89 -13.43 4.07
C VAL A 204 -1.95 -13.10 2.91
N ARG A 205 -1.60 -11.81 2.75
CA ARG A 205 -0.48 -11.35 1.93
C ARG A 205 0.36 -10.43 2.78
N LEU A 206 1.55 -10.92 3.12
CA LEU A 206 2.54 -10.07 3.79
C LEU A 206 3.09 -9.06 2.79
N THR A 207 3.33 -7.86 3.28
CA THR A 207 3.88 -6.78 2.50
C THR A 207 5.39 -6.77 2.59
N LYS A 208 6.05 -6.51 1.45
CA LYS A 208 7.50 -6.34 1.41
C LYS A 208 7.85 -4.88 1.13
N PRO A 209 8.93 -4.36 1.74
CA PRO A 209 9.40 -3.00 1.52
C PRO A 209 9.43 -2.61 0.03
N GLY A 210 8.81 -1.48 -0.31
CA GLY A 210 8.83 -0.90 -1.66
C GLY A 210 8.05 -1.67 -2.73
N SER A 211 7.35 -2.74 -2.38
CA SER A 211 6.60 -3.56 -3.37
C SER A 211 5.14 -3.79 -3.02
N GLY A 212 4.72 -3.61 -1.77
CA GLY A 212 3.35 -3.76 -1.34
C GLY A 212 2.99 -5.23 -1.08
N PRO A 213 1.70 -5.57 -1.01
CA PRO A 213 1.25 -6.93 -0.75
C PRO A 213 1.80 -7.94 -1.76
N GLY A 214 2.42 -9.01 -1.25
CA GLY A 214 3.02 -10.06 -2.07
C GLY A 214 2.03 -10.99 -2.77
N ARG A 215 2.57 -12.08 -3.32
CA ARG A 215 1.78 -13.24 -3.78
C ARG A 215 1.42 -14.15 -2.61
N TYR A 216 0.56 -15.13 -2.87
CA TYR A 216 0.31 -16.22 -1.93
C TYR A 216 1.63 -16.88 -1.51
N ASP A 217 1.76 -17.15 -0.21
CA ASP A 217 2.90 -17.80 0.41
C ASP A 217 2.37 -18.87 1.37
N SER A 218 2.76 -20.12 1.15
CA SER A 218 2.24 -21.26 1.93
C SER A 218 2.66 -21.21 3.39
N ASP A 219 3.85 -20.70 3.69
CA ASP A 219 4.38 -20.67 5.05
C ASP A 219 3.64 -19.60 5.86
N GLN A 220 3.37 -18.44 5.24
CA GLN A 220 2.55 -17.40 5.86
C GLN A 220 1.10 -17.85 6.01
N GLN A 221 0.55 -18.54 5.00
CA GLN A 221 -0.80 -19.08 5.08
C GLN A 221 -0.91 -20.12 6.20
N TYR A 222 0.07 -21.00 6.38
CA TYR A 222 0.08 -21.94 7.50
C TYR A 222 0.13 -21.24 8.86
N LYS A 223 0.88 -20.13 8.95
CA LYS A 223 1.08 -19.41 10.21
C LYS A 223 -0.12 -18.54 10.61
N TYR A 224 -0.73 -17.83 9.66
CA TYR A 224 -1.72 -16.79 9.95
C TYR A 224 -3.10 -17.04 9.31
N GLY A 225 -3.16 -17.93 8.33
CA GLY A 225 -4.39 -18.30 7.66
C GLY A 225 -5.32 -19.10 8.57
N GLU A 226 -6.59 -19.15 8.18
CA GLU A 226 -7.61 -19.90 8.91
C GLU A 226 -8.73 -20.31 7.97
N HIS A 227 -9.44 -21.38 8.31
CA HIS A 227 -10.59 -21.88 7.56
C HIS A 227 -11.82 -21.89 8.47
N GLY A 228 -12.98 -21.72 7.86
CA GLY A 228 -14.27 -21.78 8.50
C GLY A 228 -15.36 -22.06 7.47
N THR A 229 -16.58 -21.72 7.81
CA THR A 229 -17.75 -21.90 6.95
C THR A 229 -18.46 -20.55 6.74
N PRO A 230 -19.41 -20.43 5.80
CA PRO A 230 -20.23 -19.23 5.71
C PRO A 230 -20.98 -18.87 7.01
N ALA A 231 -21.38 -19.88 7.80
CA ALA A 231 -22.10 -19.68 9.06
C ALA A 231 -21.16 -19.28 10.20
N GLU A 232 -19.93 -19.80 10.19
CA GLU A 232 -18.88 -19.54 11.16
C GLU A 232 -17.60 -19.17 10.41
N PRO A 233 -17.52 -17.94 9.85
CA PRO A 233 -16.37 -17.54 9.05
C PRO A 233 -15.14 -17.37 9.94
N PRO A 234 -13.93 -17.56 9.39
CA PRO A 234 -12.70 -17.31 10.13
C PRO A 234 -12.67 -15.87 10.65
N ALA A 235 -12.07 -15.67 11.83
CA ALA A 235 -11.95 -14.35 12.43
C ALA A 235 -11.22 -13.38 11.47
N MET A 236 -11.53 -12.09 11.48
CA MET A 236 -10.84 -11.12 10.62
C MET A 236 -10.27 -9.98 11.46
N PRO A 237 -9.07 -9.47 11.16
CA PRO A 237 -8.49 -8.34 11.89
C PRO A 237 -9.42 -7.12 11.81
N GLY A 238 -9.56 -6.40 12.92
CA GLY A 238 -10.47 -5.26 13.05
C GLY A 238 -9.77 -3.94 13.37
N ASP A 239 -8.47 -3.98 13.64
CA ASP A 239 -7.68 -2.87 14.17
C ASP A 239 -6.53 -2.45 13.24
N GLY A 240 -6.45 -2.98 12.02
CA GLY A 240 -5.35 -2.74 11.09
C GLY A 240 -4.98 -1.27 10.95
N TRP A 241 -5.92 -0.40 10.60
CA TRP A 241 -5.62 1.04 10.51
C TRP A 241 -5.14 1.65 11.82
N LYS A 242 -5.66 1.21 12.97
CA LYS A 242 -5.22 1.71 14.29
C LYS A 242 -3.78 1.30 14.62
N ARG A 243 -3.25 0.24 14.00
CA ARG A 243 -1.85 -0.18 14.16
C ARG A 243 -0.89 0.74 13.41
N PHE A 244 -1.29 1.26 12.25
CA PHE A 244 -0.40 2.01 11.36
C PHE A 244 -0.62 3.52 11.38
N TYR A 245 -1.78 4.00 11.83
CA TYR A 245 -2.15 5.41 11.78
C TYR A 245 -2.50 5.96 13.15
N GLN A 246 -1.97 7.15 13.45
CA GLN A 246 -2.31 7.91 14.64
C GLN A 246 -3.63 8.66 14.44
N ALA A 247 -4.26 9.08 15.54
CA ALA A 247 -5.40 9.98 15.46
C ALA A 247 -4.99 11.32 14.81
N CYS A 248 -5.87 11.89 14.00
CA CYS A 248 -5.63 13.23 13.45
C CYS A 248 -5.54 14.26 14.58
N THR A 249 -4.56 15.16 14.50
CA THR A 249 -4.47 16.31 15.40
C THR A 249 -5.50 17.36 14.99
N ALA A 250 -6.23 17.89 15.98
CA ALA A 250 -7.17 19.00 15.79
C ALA A 250 -6.43 20.33 15.57
#